data_AF-A0A2S2FDF1-F1
#
_entry.id   AF-A0A2S2FDF1-F1
#
_cell.length_a   1.000
_cell.length_b   1.000
_cell.length_c   1.000
_cell.angle_alpha   90.00
_cell.angle_beta   90.00
_cell.angle_gamma   90.00
#
_symmetry.space_group_name_H-M   'P 1'
#
loop_
_entity.id
_entity.type
_entity.pdbx_description
1 polymer ?
#
loop_
_entity_poly.entity_id
_entity_poly.type
_entity_poly.pdbx_seq_one_letter_code
_entity_poly.pdbx_strand_id
1 'polypeptide(L)' 'MTRTEFRAGLYEAYIKSGFQDPALIQGYISIAETFVFDQKKHSEKKQPKKSKWRLNKAILKTSKKDKNQENGSNALKG' A
#
# COMPACT_ATOMS: atom_id res chain seq x y z
N MET A 1 -25.42 9.78 -3.33
CA MET A 1 -25.50 10.37 -4.68
C MET A 1 -25.48 9.26 -5.70
N THR A 2 -26.52 9.16 -6.52
CA THR A 2 -26.56 8.20 -7.63
C THR A 2 -25.83 8.75 -8.86
N ARG A 3 -25.47 7.88 -9.81
CA ARG A 3 -24.89 8.30 -11.10
C ARG A 3 -25.80 9.28 -11.84
N THR A 4 -27.10 9.03 -11.83
CA THR A 4 -28.11 9.89 -12.47
C THR A 4 -28.17 11.29 -11.83
N GLU A 5 -28.21 11.36 -10.49
CA GLU A 5 -28.17 12.64 -9.76
C GLU A 5 -26.88 13.43 -10.06
N PHE A 6 -25.75 12.73 -10.15
CA PHE A 6 -24.45 13.33 -10.48
C PHE A 6 -24.41 13.92 -11.90
N ARG A 7 -24.89 13.15 -12.88
CA ARG A 7 -24.99 13.61 -14.27
C ARG A 7 -25.90 14.83 -14.39
N ALA A 8 -27.09 14.79 -13.76
CA ALA A 8 -28.05 15.89 -13.82
C ALA A 8 -27.48 17.18 -13.22
N GLY A 9 -26.82 17.09 -12.06
CA GLY A 9 -26.21 18.26 -11.41
C GLY A 9 -25.07 18.87 -12.23
N LEU A 10 -24.20 18.05 -12.84
CA LEU A 10 -23.15 18.56 -13.71
C LEU A 10 -23.72 19.17 -14.99
N TYR A 11 -24.71 18.53 -15.61
CA TYR A 11 -25.35 19.06 -16.81
C TYR A 11 -25.95 20.45 -16.55
N GLU A 12 -26.69 20.60 -15.46
CA GLU A 12 -27.26 21.90 -15.04
C GLU A 12 -26.16 22.95 -14.80
N ALA A 13 -25.07 22.57 -14.13
CA ALA A 13 -23.94 23.47 -13.87
C ALA A 13 -23.26 23.94 -15.16
N TYR A 14 -23.07 23.06 -16.15
CA TYR A 14 -22.52 23.43 -17.45
C TYR A 14 -23.43 24.40 -18.20
N ILE A 15 -24.74 24.13 -18.26
CA ILE A 15 -25.70 25.04 -18.90
C ILE A 15 -25.69 26.41 -18.21
N LYS A 16 -25.70 26.46 -16.88
CA LYS A 16 -25.61 27.71 -16.11
C LYS A 16 -24.30 28.47 -16.33
N SER A 17 -23.23 27.77 -16.68
CA SER A 17 -21.92 28.36 -16.98
C SER A 17 -21.82 28.87 -18.43
N GLY A 18 -22.88 28.74 -19.23
CA GLY A 18 -22.89 29.17 -20.63
C GLY A 18 -22.33 28.14 -21.61
N PHE A 19 -22.06 26.90 -21.18
CA PHE A 19 -21.76 25.81 -22.11
C PHE A 19 -23.04 25.39 -22.82
N GLN A 20 -23.00 25.38 -24.16
CA GLN A 20 -24.17 25.05 -24.99
C GLN A 20 -23.96 23.81 -25.85
N ASP A 21 -22.72 23.33 -26.01
CA ASP A 21 -22.42 22.12 -26.80
C ASP A 21 -22.76 20.85 -25.99
N PRO A 22 -23.85 20.13 -26.34
CA PRO A 22 -24.27 18.97 -25.56
C PRO A 22 -23.30 17.79 -25.67
N ALA A 23 -22.59 17.66 -26.80
CA ALA A 23 -21.63 16.57 -26.99
C ALA A 23 -20.41 16.77 -26.09
N LEU A 24 -19.96 18.03 -25.98
CA LEU A 24 -18.83 18.39 -25.14
C LEU A 24 -19.17 18.26 -23.63
N ILE A 25 -20.36 18.72 -23.24
CA ILE A 25 -20.89 18.55 -21.88
C ILE A 25 -20.96 17.06 -21.51
N GLN A 26 -21.52 16.22 -22.39
CA GLN A 26 -21.63 14.79 -22.14
C GLN A 26 -20.25 14.12 -22.01
N GLY A 27 -19.27 14.58 -22.79
CA GLY A 27 -17.88 14.13 -22.69
C GLY A 27 -17.28 14.40 -21.32
N TYR A 28 -17.41 15.64 -20.82
CA TYR A 28 -16.91 16.00 -19.50
C TYR A 28 -17.63 15.28 -18.36
N ILE A 29 -18.95 15.13 -18.46
CA ILE A 29 -19.74 14.38 -17.48
C ILE A 29 -19.25 12.93 -17.41
N SER A 30 -18.97 12.29 -18.55
CA SER A 30 -18.50 10.91 -18.60
C SER A 30 -17.12 10.72 -17.95
N ILE A 31 -16.21 11.68 -18.19
CA ILE A 31 -14.87 11.68 -17.55
C ILE A 31 -15.01 11.86 -16.03
N ALA A 32 -15.82 12.82 -15.58
CA ALA A 32 -16.03 13.10 -14.17
C ALA A 32 -16.72 11.92 -13.45
N GLU A 33 -17.68 11.27 -14.10
CA GLU A 33 -18.37 10.09 -13.56
C GLU A 33 -17.40 8.92 -13.39
N THR A 34 -16.56 8.66 -14.39
CA THR A 34 -15.52 7.61 -14.31
C THR A 34 -14.55 7.91 -13.17
N PHE A 35 -14.17 9.17 -13.00
CA PHE A 35 -13.31 9.59 -11.89
C PHE A 35 -13.99 9.35 -10.54
N VAL A 36 -15.23 9.77 -10.33
CA VAL A 36 -15.89 9.69 -9.02
C VAL A 36 -16.29 8.27 -8.65
N PHE A 37 -16.86 7.51 -9.60
CA PHE A 37 -17.48 6.22 -9.31
C PHE A 37 -16.59 5.01 -9.62
N ASP A 38 -15.68 5.12 -10.58
CA ASP A 38 -14.84 4.00 -11.04
C ASP A 38 -13.41 4.04 -10.46
N GLN A 39 -13.14 4.99 -9.55
CA GLN A 39 -11.88 5.14 -8.81
C GLN A 39 -11.48 3.96 -7.91
N LYS A 40 -12.30 2.91 -7.79
CA LYS A 40 -12.11 1.77 -6.87
C LYS A 40 -10.81 0.97 -7.07
N LYS A 41 -9.99 1.23 -8.10
CA LYS A 41 -8.73 0.49 -8.34
C LYS A 41 -7.43 1.23 -8.00
N HIS A 42 -7.47 2.53 -7.71
CA HIS A 42 -6.22 3.30 -7.49
C HIS A 42 -5.88 3.59 -6.03
N SER A 43 -6.74 3.21 -5.09
CA SER A 43 -6.53 3.41 -3.66
C SER A 43 -6.74 2.13 -2.85
N GLU A 44 -6.30 0.98 -3.37
CA GLU A 44 -5.66 0.05 -2.45
C GLU A 44 -4.38 0.74 -1.97
N LYS A 45 -4.47 1.38 -0.81
CA LYS A 45 -3.33 1.52 0.07
C LYS A 45 -2.78 0.10 0.22
N LYS A 46 -1.78 -0.27 -0.60
CA LYS A 46 -0.78 -1.26 -0.22
C LYS A 46 -0.07 -0.66 1.00
N GLN A 47 -0.76 -0.63 2.14
CA GLN A 47 -0.13 -0.74 3.44
C GLN A 47 0.78 -1.95 3.27
N PRO A 48 2.12 -1.79 3.32
CA PRO A 48 2.97 -2.95 3.35
C PRO A 48 2.52 -3.74 4.59
N LYS A 49 1.85 -4.89 4.36
CA LYS A 49 1.59 -5.86 5.42
C LYS A 49 2.94 -6.06 6.08
N LYS A 50 3.08 -5.59 7.33
CA LYS A 50 4.33 -5.62 8.10
C LYS A 50 5.02 -6.94 7.80
N SER A 51 6.07 -6.91 6.99
CA SER A 51 6.89 -8.08 6.73
C SER A 51 7.50 -8.40 8.07
N LYS A 52 6.95 -9.41 8.74
CA LYS A 52 7.46 -9.94 9.98
C LYS A 52 8.83 -10.51 9.63
N TRP A 53 9.87 -9.70 9.76
CA TRP A 53 11.25 -10.13 9.66
C TRP A 53 11.45 -11.22 10.71
N ARG A 54 11.30 -12.48 10.31
CA ARG A 54 11.75 -13.60 11.12
C ARG A 54 13.27 -13.58 11.01
N LEU A 55 13.93 -12.85 11.90
CA LEU A 55 15.36 -13.00 12.13
C LEU A 55 15.59 -14.48 12.49
N ASN A 56 16.32 -15.20 11.63
CA ASN A 56 16.74 -16.56 11.94
C ASN A 56 17.72 -16.51 13.12
N LYS A 57 17.24 -16.87 14.32
CA LYS A 57 18.00 -16.98 15.57
C LYS A 57 19.14 -18.02 15.51
N ALA A 58 19.34 -18.68 14.37
CA ALA A 58 20.39 -19.67 14.13
C ALA A 58 21.79 -19.04 13.92
N ILE A 59 21.88 -17.78 13.44
CA ILE A 59 23.18 -17.15 13.15
C ILE A 59 23.91 -16.71 14.43
N LEU A 60 23.20 -16.50 15.54
CA LEU A 60 23.83 -16.02 16.79
C LEU A 60 24.43 -17.13 17.67
N LYS A 61 24.17 -18.42 17.38
CA LYS A 61 24.70 -19.52 18.21
C LYS A 61 26.09 -20.01 17.79
N THR A 62 26.60 -19.61 16.63
CA THR A 62 27.91 -20.05 16.15
C THR A 62 29.04 -19.07 16.49
N SER A 63 28.73 -17.87 16.99
CA SER A 63 29.72 -16.85 17.36
C SER A 63 29.96 -16.77 18.89
N LYS A 64 29.94 -17.91 19.57
CA LYS A 64 30.54 -18.09 20.91
C LYS A 64 31.32 -19.40 20.92
N LYS A 65 32.41 -19.43 20.15
CA LYS A 65 33.47 -20.43 20.34
C LYS A 65 34.84 -19.79 20.20
N ASP A 66 35.00 -18.57 20.71
CA ASP A 66 36.31 -18.08 21.10
C ASP A 66 36.58 -18.63 22.50
N LYS A 67 37.34 -19.73 22.49
CA LYS A 67 37.95 -20.36 23.64
C LYS A 67 38.83 -19.31 24.34
N ASN A 68 38.50 -18.97 25.57
CA ASN A 68 39.55 -18.68 26.54
C ASN A 68 39.10 -18.98 27.97
N GLN A 69 39.84 -19.89 28.62
CA GLN A 69 40.08 -20.11 30.06
C GLN A 69 40.45 -21.59 30.22
N GLU A 70 41.74 -21.92 30.21
CA GLU A 70 42.71 -21.81 31.32
C GLU A 70 42.48 -22.85 32.45
N ASN A 71 43.52 -23.69 32.60
CA ASN A 71 44.08 -24.25 33.83
C ASN A 71 43.33 -25.36 34.58
N GLY A 72 44.05 -26.46 34.83
CA GLY A 72 43.77 -27.36 35.96
C GLY A 72 44.19 -28.82 35.78
N SER A 73 45.40 -29.13 36.25
CA SER A 73 45.88 -30.38 36.86
C SER A 73 45.09 -31.69 36.74
N ASN A 74 45.77 -32.75 36.29
CA ASN A 74 45.67 -34.15 36.76
C ASN A 74 46.99 -34.83 36.33
N ALA A 75 47.97 -35.14 37.19
CA ALA A 75 47.97 -36.14 38.26
C ALA A 75 47.70 -37.58 37.77
N LEU A 76 48.76 -38.41 37.85
CA LEU A 76 48.84 -39.87 37.86
C LEU A 76 48.35 -40.68 36.64
N LYS A 77 49.31 -41.26 35.91
CA LYS A 77 49.62 -42.72 35.96
C LYS A 77 50.83 -43.03 35.05
N GLY A 78 51.87 -43.61 35.66
CA GLY A 78 53.09 -44.09 35.01
C GLY A 78 54.10 -44.47 36.09
#